data_AF-A0A531JG54-F1
#
_entry.id   AF-A0A531JG54-F1
#
_cell.length_a   1.000
_cell.length_b   1.000
_cell.length_c   1.000
_cell.angle_alpha   90.00
_cell.angle_beta   90.00
_cell.angle_gamma   90.00
#
_symmetry.space_group_name_H-M   'P 1'
#
loop_
_entity.id
_entity.type
_entity.pdbx_description
1 polymer ?
#
loop_
_entity_poly.entity_id
_entity_poly.type
_entity_poly.pdbx_seq_one_letter_code
_entity_poly.pdbx_strand_id
1 'polypeptide(L)'
;GGTTLIDLAKCGVTEPDTVVDISHLKGLDGITVDDRGASIGALARMSSIADHAEIKSRFPAVAEALSQAASAQLRNMATIGGNLMQRTRCPYFRDPTNFPACNKRSP
;
A
#
# COMPACT_ATOMS: atom_id res chain seq x y z
N GLY A 1 -3.78 -2.35 5.82
CA GLY A 1 -3.54 -1.01 6.41
C GLY A 1 -4.69 -0.02 6.25
N GLY A 2 -5.58 -0.16 5.27
CA GLY A 2 -6.74 0.73 5.12
C GLY A 2 -6.47 2.11 4.50
N THR A 3 -5.21 2.53 4.37
CA THR A 3 -4.78 3.86 3.90
C THR A 3 -5.27 4.27 2.51
N THR A 4 -5.62 3.31 1.64
CA THR A 4 -6.25 3.58 0.33
C THR A 4 -7.72 3.16 0.30
N LEU A 5 -8.05 1.97 0.81
CA LEU A 5 -9.43 1.44 0.75
C LEU A 5 -10.43 2.36 1.47
N ILE A 6 -10.13 2.74 2.71
CA ILE A 6 -11.03 3.58 3.53
C ILE A 6 -11.13 5.00 2.94
N ASP A 7 -10.02 5.51 2.41
CA ASP A 7 -9.96 6.78 1.72
C ASP A 7 -10.87 6.80 0.47
N LEU A 8 -10.75 5.80 -0.40
CA LEU A 8 -11.62 5.67 -1.57
C LEU A 8 -13.09 5.44 -1.22
N ALA A 9 -13.38 4.74 -0.11
CA ALA A 9 -14.75 4.55 0.34
C ALA A 9 -15.38 5.88 0.78
N LYS A 10 -14.63 6.71 1.50
CA LYS A 10 -15.06 8.06 1.87
C LYS A 10 -15.22 9.00 0.67
N CYS A 11 -14.42 8.80 -0.38
CA CYS A 11 -14.59 9.51 -1.65
C CYS A 11 -15.78 9.02 -2.49
N GLY A 12 -16.50 7.96 -2.07
CA GLY A 12 -17.58 7.36 -2.88
C GLY A 12 -17.09 6.63 -4.13
N VAL A 13 -15.79 6.30 -4.20
CA VAL A 13 -15.20 5.62 -5.37
C VAL A 13 -15.33 4.11 -5.26
N THR A 14 -15.34 3.57 -4.05
CA THR A 14 -15.56 2.15 -3.78
C THR A 14 -16.59 2.01 -2.67
N GLU A 15 -17.56 1.13 -2.86
CA GLU A 15 -18.62 0.89 -1.88
C GLU A 15 -18.66 -0.62 -1.58
N PRO A 16 -17.69 -1.13 -0.79
CA PRO A 16 -17.64 -2.57 -0.53
C PRO A 16 -18.76 -3.00 0.42
N ASP A 17 -19.57 -3.97 0.02
CA ASP A 17 -20.57 -4.59 0.89
C ASP A 17 -19.94 -5.41 2.03
N THR A 18 -18.70 -5.86 1.86
CA THR A 18 -17.97 -6.64 2.85
C THR A 18 -16.49 -6.29 2.80
N VAL A 19 -15.87 -6.15 3.98
CA VAL A 19 -14.44 -5.95 4.14
C VAL A 19 -13.87 -7.10 4.95
N VAL A 20 -12.88 -7.80 4.38
CA VAL A 20 -12.16 -8.88 5.05
C VAL A 20 -10.86 -8.31 5.61
N ASP A 21 -10.73 -8.27 6.93
CA ASP A 21 -9.48 -7.88 7.57
C ASP A 21 -8.49 -9.04 7.57
N ILE A 22 -7.38 -8.85 6.87
CA ILE A 22 -6.27 -9.80 6.80
C ILE A 22 -5.12 -9.43 7.76
N SER A 23 -5.24 -8.34 8.53
CA SER A 23 -4.15 -7.78 9.33
C SER A 23 -3.63 -8.70 10.44
N HIS A 24 -4.41 -9.72 10.81
CA HIS A 24 -4.10 -10.69 11.85
C HIS A 24 -3.59 -12.05 11.31
N LEU A 25 -3.45 -12.20 9.98
CA LEU A 25 -2.89 -13.42 9.40
C LEU A 25 -1.38 -13.51 9.68
N LYS A 26 -0.98 -14.60 10.31
CA LYS A 26 0.42 -14.86 10.68
C LYS A 26 1.25 -15.27 9.46
N GLY A 27 2.53 -14.91 9.46
CA GLY A 27 3.50 -15.35 8.45
C GLY A 27 3.45 -14.58 7.14
N LEU A 28 2.63 -13.53 7.03
CA LEU A 28 2.52 -12.68 5.84
C LEU A 28 3.25 -11.35 5.99
N ASP A 29 3.95 -11.10 7.09
CA ASP A 29 4.71 -9.88 7.38
C ASP A 29 6.23 -10.07 7.43
N GLY A 30 6.70 -11.30 7.19
CA GLY A 30 8.12 -11.64 7.18
C GLY A 30 8.90 -10.93 6.08
N ILE A 31 10.15 -10.58 6.38
CA ILE A 31 11.14 -10.08 5.44
C ILE A 31 12.31 -11.03 5.50
N THR A 32 12.66 -11.65 4.38
CA THR A 32 13.80 -12.56 4.27
C THR A 32 14.66 -12.13 3.11
N VAL A 33 15.97 -12.16 3.31
CA VAL A 33 16.94 -11.74 2.30
C VAL A 33 18.00 -12.84 2.25
N ASP A 34 18.22 -13.40 1.06
CA ASP A 34 19.17 -14.47 0.80
C ASP A 34 19.99 -14.14 -0.45
N ASP A 35 20.89 -15.03 -0.89
CA ASP A 35 21.73 -14.79 -2.06
C ASP A 35 20.94 -14.62 -3.37
N ARG A 36 19.70 -15.09 -3.42
CA ARG A 36 18.82 -15.01 -4.61
C ARG A 36 18.01 -13.73 -4.64
N GLY A 37 17.74 -13.10 -3.49
CA GLY A 37 17.03 -11.84 -3.44
C GLY A 37 16.36 -11.55 -2.11
N ALA A 38 15.34 -10.71 -2.14
CA ALA A 38 14.47 -10.43 -1.00
C ALA A 38 13.07 -10.98 -1.25
N SER A 39 12.52 -11.67 -0.24
CA SER A 39 11.10 -12.02 -0.17
C SER A 39 10.45 -11.21 0.95
N ILE A 40 9.42 -10.44 0.59
CA ILE A 40 8.72 -9.51 1.47
C ILE A 40 7.24 -9.93 1.52
N GLY A 41 6.76 -10.29 2.70
CA GLY A 41 5.37 -10.64 2.92
C GLY A 41 4.43 -9.47 2.67
N ALA A 42 3.23 -9.75 2.13
CA ALA A 42 2.26 -8.73 1.71
C ALA A 42 1.76 -7.82 2.86
N LEU A 43 1.82 -8.28 4.11
CA LEU A 43 1.46 -7.53 5.32
C LEU A 43 2.63 -6.80 5.97
N ALA A 44 3.86 -6.97 5.47
CA ALA A 44 5.01 -6.22 5.95
C ALA A 44 4.75 -4.71 5.81
N ARG A 45 5.03 -3.95 6.87
CA ARG A 45 4.79 -2.50 6.90
C ARG A 45 5.84 -1.79 6.07
N MET A 46 5.44 -0.73 5.37
CA MET A 46 6.37 0.07 4.55
C MET A 46 7.53 0.61 5.40
N SER A 47 7.27 1.05 6.63
CA SER A 47 8.33 1.51 7.55
C SER A 47 9.30 0.38 7.92
N SER A 48 8.79 -0.79 8.29
CA SER A 48 9.63 -1.95 8.61
C SER A 48 10.55 -2.35 7.46
N ILE A 49 10.06 -2.31 6.21
CA ILE A 49 10.86 -2.63 5.03
C ILE A 49 11.91 -1.53 4.78
N ALA A 50 11.51 -0.26 4.86
CA ALA A 50 12.41 0.87 4.68
C ALA A 50 13.55 0.89 5.71
N ASP A 51 13.26 0.46 6.94
CA ASP A 51 14.23 0.41 8.04
C ASP A 51 15.01 -0.91 8.12
N HIS A 52 14.68 -1.91 7.31
CA HIS A 52 15.35 -3.22 7.33
C HIS A 52 16.80 -3.10 6.86
N ALA A 53 17.76 -3.52 7.70
CA ALA A 53 19.19 -3.32 7.47
C ALA A 53 19.66 -3.93 6.13
N GLU A 54 19.26 -5.18 5.85
CA GLU A 54 19.66 -5.85 4.60
C GLU A 54 18.98 -5.25 3.37
N ILE A 55 17.77 -4.69 3.50
CA ILE A 55 17.11 -4.01 2.37
C ILE A 55 17.83 -2.70 2.08
N LYS A 56 18.19 -1.91 3.11
CA LYS A 56 18.99 -0.70 2.94
C LYS A 56 20.34 -0.97 2.29
N SER A 57 21.02 -2.06 2.68
CA SER A 57 22.33 -2.40 2.15
C SER A 57 22.27 -2.97 0.73
N ARG A 58 21.37 -3.92 0.46
CA ARG A 58 21.36 -4.70 -0.79
C ARG A 58 20.36 -4.19 -1.83
N PHE A 59 19.32 -3.47 -1.39
CA PHE A 59 18.25 -2.93 -2.23
C PHE A 59 17.94 -1.47 -1.87
N PRO A 60 18.94 -0.56 -1.85
CA PRO A 60 18.79 0.81 -1.34
C PRO A 60 17.67 1.59 -2.02
N ALA A 61 17.49 1.42 -3.34
CA ALA A 61 16.42 2.09 -4.08
C ALA A 61 15.01 1.74 -3.55
N VAL A 62 14.81 0.51 -3.06
CA VAL A 62 13.53 0.10 -2.44
C VAL A 62 13.35 0.81 -1.10
N ALA A 63 14.37 0.80 -0.24
CA ALA A 63 14.32 1.45 1.06
C ALA A 63 14.08 2.97 0.93
N GLU A 64 14.77 3.62 -0.01
CA GLU A 64 14.63 5.05 -0.28
C GLU A 64 13.24 5.40 -0.83
N ALA A 65 12.76 4.66 -1.83
CA ALA A 65 11.43 4.88 -2.40
C ALA A 65 10.33 4.76 -1.34
N LEU A 66 10.43 3.77 -0.46
CA LEU A 66 9.50 3.61 0.65
C LEU A 66 9.63 4.75 1.66
N SER A 67 10.85 5.20 1.98
CA SER A 67 11.10 6.29 2.94
C SER A 67 10.58 7.65 2.45
N GLN A 68 10.64 7.89 1.14
CA GLN A 68 10.18 9.12 0.50
C GLN A 68 8.67 9.14 0.24
N ALA A 69 8.00 7.99 0.33
CA ALA A 69 6.57 7.88 0.10
C ALA A 69 5.75 8.32 1.33
N ALA A 70 4.79 9.22 1.10
CA ALA A 70 3.81 9.67 2.09
C ALA A 70 4.43 10.19 3.41
N SER A 71 3.66 10.18 4.49
CA SER A 71 4.12 10.54 5.84
C SER A 71 4.52 9.29 6.64
N ALA A 72 5.29 9.49 7.72
CA ALA A 72 5.69 8.40 8.61
C ALA A 72 4.47 7.64 9.20
N GLN A 73 3.41 8.36 9.56
CA GLN A 73 2.17 7.79 10.08
C GLN A 73 1.52 6.85 9.06
N LEU A 74 1.47 7.26 7.79
CA LEU A 74 0.93 6.43 6.72
C LEU A 74 1.81 5.22 6.46
N ARG A 75 3.15 5.35 6.49
CA ARG A 75 4.07 4.22 6.32
C ARG A 75 3.97 3.18 7.44
N ASN A 76 3.69 3.61 8.67
CA ASN A 76 3.47 2.72 9.80
C ASN A 76 2.18 1.89 9.67
N MET A 77 1.19 2.38 8.91
CA MET A 77 -0.06 1.65 8.66
C MET A 77 -0.07 0.90 7.32
N ALA A 78 0.58 1.44 6.29
CA ALA A 78 0.59 0.88 4.95
C ALA A 78 1.38 -0.44 4.92
N THR A 79 0.77 -1.47 4.33
CA THR A 79 1.44 -2.74 4.03
C THR A 79 1.95 -2.70 2.60
N ILE A 80 2.98 -3.47 2.26
CA ILE A 80 3.52 -3.48 0.89
C ILE A 80 2.50 -3.99 -0.13
N GLY A 81 1.70 -5.00 0.21
CA GLY A 81 0.63 -5.49 -0.67
C GLY A 81 -0.42 -4.41 -0.93
N GLY A 82 -0.77 -3.62 0.10
CA GLY A 82 -1.67 -2.48 -0.06
C GLY A 82 -1.05 -1.32 -0.85
N ASN A 83 0.26 -1.11 -0.73
CA ASN A 83 0.99 -0.09 -1.48
C ASN A 83 0.99 -0.39 -3.00
N LEU A 84 1.23 -1.64 -3.39
CA LEU A 84 1.19 -2.06 -4.79
C LEU A 84 -0.22 -1.93 -5.40
N MET A 85 -1.26 -2.23 -4.61
CA MET A 85 -2.65 -2.16 -5.04
C MET A 85 -3.28 -0.77 -4.85
N GLN A 86 -2.49 0.25 -4.52
CA GLN A 86 -3.02 1.60 -4.37
C GLN A 86 -3.57 2.12 -5.71
N ARG A 87 -4.54 3.03 -5.66
CA ARG A 87 -5.19 3.57 -6.85
C ARG A 87 -4.60 4.93 -7.25
N THR A 88 -4.88 5.33 -8.49
CA THR A 88 -4.46 6.62 -9.05
C THR A 88 -4.91 7.81 -8.20
N ARG A 89 -4.13 8.89 -8.25
CA ARG A 89 -4.43 10.17 -7.60
C ARG A 89 -5.15 11.15 -8.53
N CYS A 90 -5.61 10.72 -9.70
CA CYS A 90 -6.39 11.52 -10.64
C CYS A 90 -7.62 12.15 -9.94
N PRO A 91 -7.79 13.49 -9.95
CA PRO A 91 -8.87 14.15 -9.21
C PRO A 91 -10.24 13.75 -9.77
N TYR A 92 -10.38 13.64 -11.10
CA TYR A 92 -11.63 13.20 -11.74
C TYR A 92 -12.06 11.80 -11.32
N PHE A 93 -11.10 10.89 -11.14
CA PHE A 93 -11.39 9.53 -10.65
C PHE A 93 -11.91 9.55 -9.22
N ARG A 94 -11.34 10.43 -8.38
CA ARG A 94 -11.56 10.49 -6.93
C ARG A 94 -12.76 11.32 -6.47
N ASP A 95 -13.43 12.01 -7.38
CA ASP A 95 -14.59 12.83 -7.09
C ASP A 95 -15.75 12.47 -8.04
N PRO A 96 -16.40 11.31 -7.80
CA PRO A 96 -17.49 10.83 -8.64
C PRO A 96 -18.73 11.72 -8.58
N THR A 97 -18.94 12.44 -7.47
CA THR A 97 -20.08 13.35 -7.27
C THR A 97 -20.05 14.51 -8.25
N ASN A 98 -18.87 15.13 -8.46
CA ASN A 98 -18.74 16.27 -9.36
C ASN A 98 -18.34 15.87 -10.79
N PHE A 99 -17.64 14.75 -10.97
CA PHE A 99 -17.13 14.32 -12.27
C PHE A 99 -17.60 12.89 -12.60
N PRO A 100 -18.81 12.70 -13.15
CA PRO A 100 -19.37 11.36 -13.39
C PRO A 100 -18.65 10.57 -14.49
N ALA A 101 -18.04 11.24 -15.46
CA ALA A 101 -17.35 10.61 -16.59
C ALA A 101 -15.92 10.16 -16.22
N CYS A 102 -15.74 8.89 -15.85
CA CYS A 102 -14.42 8.28 -15.71
C CYS A 102 -14.46 6.77 -15.97
N ASN A 103 -13.98 6.33 -17.13
CA ASN A 103 -13.95 4.92 -17.53
C ASN A 103 -13.22 4.03 -16.51
N LYS A 104 -12.24 4.57 -15.78
CA LYS A 104 -11.46 3.79 -14.80
C LYS A 104 -12.24 3.41 -13.53
N ARG A 105 -13.39 4.05 -13.24
CA ARG A 105 -14.24 3.66 -12.10
C ARG A 105 -15.02 2.38 -12.38
N SER A 106 -15.49 2.23 -13.62
CA SER A 106 -16.18 1.04 -14.13
C SER A 106 -15.53 0.63 -15.45
N PRO A 107 -14.36 -0.04 -15.39
CA PRO A 107 -13.56 -0.38 -16.56
C PRO A 107 -14.20 -1.43 -17.47
#